data_AF-I0L8J8-F1
#
_entry.id   AF-I0L8J8-F1
#
_cell.length_a   1.000
_cell.length_b   1.000
_cell.length_c   1.000
_cell.angle_alpha   90.00
_cell.angle_beta   90.00
_cell.angle_gamma   90.00
#
_symmetry.space_group_name_H-M   'P 1'
#
loop_
_entity.id
_entity.type
_entity.pdbx_description
1 polymer ?
#
loop_
_entity_poly.entity_id
_entity_poly.type
_entity_poly.pdbx_seq_one_letter_code
_entity_poly.pdbx_strand_id
1 'polypeptide(L)'
;MTDVATRTWDGMTIPVAGTYRLDQAHKRIGFLSRHMMVSPVRGEFAEATAEIFVAEDPLRSGVTATIQAASIATGSVDRDTHLKSADFLDVERYPTLEYRSTGINWQSSEDPIFYWARLRNHRLGGRGRSHNPPPQSEPGRFVLTGELTVKGITRAVDLQVNFGGARRDPYGQNIFGFSATAEINREDYGLLWNVALESGGVLVGKTVQIEIAGEAIHEA
;
A
#
# COMPACT_ATOMS: atom_id res chain seq x y z
N MET A 1 -20.44 -0.99 -28.33
CA MET A 1 -20.70 -1.48 -26.96
C MET A 1 -20.01 -0.51 -26.02
N THR A 2 -20.75 0.12 -25.12
CA THR A 2 -20.20 1.03 -24.11
C THR A 2 -19.34 0.21 -23.15
N ASP A 3 -18.04 0.19 -23.41
CA ASP A 3 -17.04 -0.38 -22.51
C ASP A 3 -16.97 0.53 -21.28
N VAL A 4 -17.68 0.13 -20.22
CA VAL A 4 -17.76 0.93 -19.00
C VAL A 4 -16.52 0.58 -18.18
N ALA A 5 -15.52 1.44 -18.18
CA ALA A 5 -14.27 1.25 -17.42
C ALA A 5 -14.46 1.12 -15.89
N THR A 6 -15.65 1.45 -15.39
CA THR A 6 -15.96 1.59 -13.96
C THR A 6 -17.38 1.13 -13.65
N ARG A 7 -17.67 0.92 -12.37
CA ARG A 7 -19.00 0.62 -11.84
C ARG A 7 -19.21 1.30 -10.50
N THR A 8 -20.44 1.36 -10.03
CA THR A 8 -20.77 1.94 -8.72
C THR A 8 -20.89 0.85 -7.67
N TRP A 9 -20.27 1.04 -6.51
CA TRP A 9 -20.40 0.20 -5.32
C TRP A 9 -20.40 1.08 -4.07
N ASP A 10 -21.43 0.97 -3.24
CA ASP A 10 -21.61 1.80 -2.03
C ASP A 10 -21.35 3.31 -2.23
N GLY A 11 -21.81 3.84 -3.38
CA GLY A 11 -21.66 5.25 -3.77
C GLY A 11 -20.28 5.63 -4.30
N MET A 12 -19.33 4.69 -4.35
CA MET A 12 -18.00 4.86 -4.91
C MET A 12 -17.95 4.41 -6.37
N THR A 13 -17.17 5.11 -7.18
CA THR A 13 -16.81 4.68 -8.55
C THR A 13 -15.57 3.79 -8.48
N ILE A 14 -15.74 2.51 -8.72
CA ILE A 14 -14.69 1.47 -8.63
C ILE A 14 -14.43 0.83 -9.99
N PRO A 15 -13.29 0.13 -10.21
CA PRO A 15 -13.05 -0.56 -11.46
C PRO A 15 -14.08 -1.67 -11.72
N VAL A 16 -14.21 -2.07 -12.99
CA VAL A 16 -14.91 -3.31 -13.33
C VAL A 16 -14.23 -4.52 -12.69
N ALA A 17 -14.98 -5.60 -12.51
CA ALA A 17 -14.40 -6.85 -12.07
C ALA A 17 -13.47 -7.40 -13.16
N GLY A 18 -12.37 -8.03 -12.74
CA GLY A 18 -11.34 -8.53 -13.64
C GLY A 18 -9.97 -8.59 -12.98
N THR A 19 -8.99 -9.05 -13.76
CA THR A 19 -7.59 -9.09 -13.32
C THR A 19 -6.89 -7.83 -13.77
N TYR A 20 -6.08 -7.26 -12.88
CA TYR A 20 -5.25 -6.10 -13.12
C TYR A 20 -3.79 -6.42 -12.82
N ARG A 21 -2.88 -5.79 -13.54
CA ARG A 21 -1.43 -5.85 -13.27
C ARG A 21 -0.94 -4.52 -12.73
N LEU A 22 0.03 -4.60 -11.82
CA LEU A 22 0.78 -3.41 -11.40
C LEU A 22 1.48 -2.78 -12.60
N ASP A 23 1.16 -1.51 -12.86
CA ASP A 23 1.87 -0.73 -13.86
C ASP A 23 3.33 -0.57 -13.45
N GLN A 24 4.23 -0.96 -14.35
CA GLN A 24 5.66 -0.90 -14.13
C GLN A 24 6.20 0.54 -14.14
N ALA A 25 5.55 1.45 -14.86
CA ALA A 25 5.96 2.86 -14.97
C ALA A 25 5.44 3.72 -13.81
N HIS A 26 4.30 3.35 -13.22
CA HIS A 26 3.64 4.13 -12.17
C HIS A 26 3.55 3.32 -10.87
N LYS A 27 4.72 3.05 -10.27
CA LYS A 27 4.82 2.32 -9.00
C LYS A 27 5.91 2.87 -8.08
N ARG A 28 5.71 2.69 -6.78
CA ARG A 28 6.70 2.86 -5.73
C ARG A 28 6.47 1.82 -4.65
N ILE A 29 7.49 1.00 -4.36
CA ILE A 29 7.53 0.08 -3.22
C ILE A 29 8.58 0.60 -2.25
N GLY A 30 8.20 1.58 -1.44
CA GLY A 30 9.07 2.29 -0.52
C GLY A 30 9.10 1.71 0.88
N PHE A 31 10.15 2.03 1.61
CA PHE A 31 10.22 1.82 3.04
C PHE A 31 10.98 2.96 3.74
N LEU A 32 10.75 3.06 5.05
CA LEU A 32 11.46 3.97 5.94
C LEU A 32 11.89 3.21 7.20
N SER A 33 13.16 3.35 7.57
CA SER A 33 13.67 2.92 8.87
C SER A 33 14.46 4.07 9.53
N ARG A 34 14.73 3.95 10.83
CA ARG A 34 15.51 4.95 11.57
C ARG A 34 16.95 4.51 11.73
N HIS A 35 17.89 5.40 11.42
CA HIS A 35 19.30 5.28 11.73
C HIS A 35 19.60 5.94 13.08
N MET A 36 20.27 5.20 13.96
CA MET A 36 20.59 5.57 15.35
C MET A 36 19.36 6.08 16.13
N MET A 37 18.17 5.57 15.82
CA MET A 37 16.87 6.00 16.37
C MET A 37 16.46 7.45 16.05
N VAL A 38 17.28 8.22 15.33
CA VAL A 38 17.07 9.66 15.11
C VAL A 38 16.65 9.95 13.68
N SER A 39 17.50 9.61 12.71
CA SER A 39 17.35 10.08 11.33
C SER A 39 16.64 9.04 10.46
N PRO A 40 15.65 9.43 9.65
CA PRO A 40 15.02 8.50 8.73
C PRO A 40 15.96 8.16 7.57
N VAL A 41 16.08 6.87 7.26
CA VAL A 41 16.66 6.34 6.03
C VAL A 41 15.50 5.81 5.20
N ARG A 42 15.32 6.38 4.01
CA ARG A 42 14.36 5.90 3.02
C ARG A 42 15.06 4.99 2.04
N GLY A 43 14.33 3.97 1.61
CA GLY A 43 14.70 3.17 0.47
C GLY A 43 13.47 2.70 -0.29
N GLU A 44 13.73 1.95 -1.34
CA GLU A 44 12.70 1.36 -2.18
C GLU A 44 13.21 0.09 -2.86
N PHE A 45 12.27 -0.68 -3.40
CA PHE A 45 12.54 -1.74 -4.35
C PHE A 45 12.06 -1.29 -5.73
N ALA A 46 12.95 -1.26 -6.71
CA ALA A 46 12.65 -0.79 -8.06
C ALA A 46 11.84 -1.80 -8.88
N GLU A 47 11.97 -3.09 -8.58
CA GLU A 47 11.40 -4.18 -9.37
C GLU A 47 10.36 -4.95 -8.56
N ALA A 48 9.11 -4.89 -9.02
CA ALA A 48 7.99 -5.61 -8.42
C ALA A 48 6.92 -5.90 -9.46
N THR A 49 6.27 -7.04 -9.32
CA THR A 49 5.06 -7.42 -10.06
C THR A 49 3.92 -7.64 -9.07
N ALA A 50 2.69 -7.37 -9.51
CA ALA A 50 1.52 -7.79 -8.76
C ALA A 50 0.38 -8.16 -9.71
N GLU A 51 -0.37 -9.18 -9.31
CA GLU A 51 -1.69 -9.50 -9.83
C GLU A 51 -2.73 -9.04 -8.82
N ILE A 52 -3.69 -8.25 -9.29
CA ILE A 52 -4.78 -7.72 -8.48
C ILE A 52 -6.08 -8.20 -9.10
N PHE A 53 -6.74 -9.13 -8.44
CA PHE A 53 -8.06 -9.61 -8.85
C PHE A 53 -9.13 -8.76 -8.18
N VAL A 54 -9.89 -8.01 -8.99
CA VAL A 54 -11.07 -7.27 -8.55
C VAL A 54 -12.29 -8.15 -8.78
N ALA A 55 -12.95 -8.55 -7.70
CA ALA A 55 -14.17 -9.35 -7.77
C ALA A 55 -15.42 -8.49 -7.98
N GLU A 56 -16.53 -9.11 -8.39
CA GLU A 56 -17.85 -8.45 -8.50
C GLU A 56 -18.29 -7.83 -7.18
N ASP A 57 -18.25 -8.60 -6.09
CA ASP A 57 -18.19 -8.03 -4.75
C ASP A 57 -16.74 -7.63 -4.47
N PRO A 58 -16.41 -6.32 -4.40
CA PRO A 58 -15.03 -5.89 -4.20
C PRO A 58 -14.43 -6.38 -2.87
N LEU A 59 -15.25 -6.78 -1.89
CA LEU A 59 -14.77 -7.38 -0.65
C LEU A 59 -14.25 -8.83 -0.80
N ARG A 60 -14.40 -9.40 -2.00
CA ARG A 60 -13.85 -10.71 -2.40
C ARG A 60 -12.61 -10.59 -3.29
N SER A 61 -12.08 -9.39 -3.44
CA SER A 61 -10.87 -9.10 -4.22
C SER A 61 -9.60 -9.60 -3.52
N GLY A 62 -8.51 -9.73 -4.28
CA GLY A 62 -7.23 -10.19 -3.74
C GLY A 62 -6.02 -9.68 -4.52
N VAL A 63 -4.86 -9.76 -3.88
CA VAL A 63 -3.56 -9.34 -4.42
C VAL A 63 -2.52 -10.43 -4.17
N THR A 64 -1.73 -10.74 -5.19
CA THR A 64 -0.46 -11.46 -5.06
C THR A 64 0.64 -10.60 -5.66
N ALA A 65 1.72 -10.36 -4.92
CA ALA A 65 2.83 -9.54 -5.36
C ALA A 65 4.18 -10.22 -5.11
N THR A 66 5.12 -9.99 -6.01
CA THR A 66 6.50 -10.45 -5.93
C THR A 66 7.43 -9.26 -6.14
N ILE A 67 8.35 -9.05 -5.20
CA ILE A 67 9.31 -7.95 -5.20
C ILE A 67 10.71 -8.55 -5.32
N GLN A 68 11.52 -8.07 -6.25
CA GLN A 68 12.90 -8.56 -6.40
C GLN A 68 13.78 -7.96 -5.31
N ALA A 69 14.31 -8.79 -4.42
CA ALA A 69 15.06 -8.35 -3.26
C ALA A 69 16.35 -7.59 -3.66
N ALA A 70 17.00 -8.02 -4.74
CA ALA A 70 18.21 -7.39 -5.28
C ALA A 70 17.98 -5.97 -5.83
N SER A 71 16.73 -5.57 -6.07
CA SER A 71 16.37 -4.23 -6.55
C SER A 71 16.30 -3.17 -5.43
N ILE A 72 16.64 -3.54 -4.19
CA ILE A 72 16.72 -2.60 -3.07
C ILE A 72 17.72 -1.47 -3.36
N ALA A 73 17.26 -0.24 -3.11
CA ALA A 73 18.06 0.97 -3.25
C ALA A 73 17.74 1.95 -2.10
N THR A 74 18.78 2.54 -1.53
CA THR A 74 18.68 3.56 -0.47
C THR A 74 19.47 4.84 -0.79
N GLY A 75 19.97 4.93 -2.03
CA GLY A 75 20.83 6.04 -2.48
C GLY A 75 22.27 5.96 -1.97
N SER A 76 22.71 4.81 -1.43
CA SER A 76 24.08 4.58 -0.96
C SER A 76 24.54 3.19 -1.39
N VAL A 77 25.48 3.14 -2.34
CA VAL A 77 25.96 1.90 -2.96
C VAL A 77 26.51 0.91 -1.92
N ASP A 78 27.30 1.38 -0.96
CA ASP A 78 27.87 0.52 0.08
C ASP A 78 26.78 -0.10 0.99
N ARG A 79 25.79 0.71 1.38
CA ARG A 79 24.67 0.23 2.18
C ARG A 79 23.80 -0.73 1.37
N ASP A 80 23.52 -0.42 0.12
CA ASP A 80 22.71 -1.27 -0.77
C ASP A 80 23.41 -2.61 -1.01
N THR A 81 24.73 -2.62 -1.11
CA THR A 81 25.55 -3.84 -1.19
C THR A 81 25.43 -4.67 0.07
N HIS A 82 25.52 -4.04 1.25
CA HIS A 82 25.37 -4.73 2.52
C HIS A 82 23.94 -5.26 2.74
N LEU A 83 22.90 -4.48 2.39
CA LEU A 83 21.51 -4.90 2.51
C LEU A 83 21.21 -6.14 1.65
N LYS A 84 21.94 -6.36 0.55
CA LYS A 84 21.78 -7.53 -0.32
C LYS A 84 22.53 -8.77 0.19
N SER A 85 23.51 -8.61 1.08
CA SER A 85 24.37 -9.70 1.53
C SER A 85 23.64 -10.71 2.42
N ALA A 86 24.30 -11.84 2.70
CA ALA A 86 23.81 -12.88 3.60
C ALA A 86 23.58 -12.42 5.05
N ASP A 87 24.21 -11.32 5.46
CA ASP A 87 24.02 -10.72 6.79
C ASP A 87 22.67 -9.99 6.92
N PHE A 88 22.02 -9.70 5.78
CA PHE A 88 20.74 -9.00 5.75
C PHE A 88 19.70 -9.74 4.90
N LEU A 89 19.34 -9.28 3.69
CA LEU A 89 18.27 -9.90 2.89
C LEU A 89 18.68 -11.26 2.29
N ASP A 90 19.98 -11.53 2.14
CA ASP A 90 20.50 -12.76 1.55
C ASP A 90 19.89 -13.04 0.16
N VAL A 91 20.02 -12.07 -0.76
CA VAL A 91 19.26 -12.05 -2.03
C VAL A 91 19.63 -13.18 -2.98
N GLU A 92 20.82 -13.77 -2.83
CA GLU A 92 21.24 -14.95 -3.59
C GLU A 92 20.42 -16.18 -3.20
N ARG A 93 20.09 -16.32 -1.90
CA ARG A 93 19.30 -17.43 -1.39
C ARG A 93 17.79 -17.15 -1.41
N TYR A 94 17.40 -15.90 -1.20
CA TYR A 94 16.02 -15.43 -1.15
C TYR A 94 15.84 -14.27 -2.13
N PRO A 95 15.70 -14.57 -3.44
CA PRO A 95 15.69 -13.54 -4.47
C PRO A 95 14.44 -12.65 -4.43
N THR A 96 13.38 -13.11 -3.78
CA THR A 96 12.08 -12.43 -3.74
C THR A 96 11.59 -12.17 -2.33
N LEU A 97 10.88 -11.05 -2.18
CA LEU A 97 9.89 -10.84 -1.12
C LEU A 97 8.52 -11.07 -1.75
N GLU A 98 7.59 -11.63 -1.00
CA GLU A 98 6.27 -12.00 -1.51
C GLU A 98 5.16 -11.50 -0.59
N TYR A 99 4.09 -10.98 -1.17
CA TYR A 99 2.89 -10.61 -0.43
C TYR A 99 1.67 -11.31 -1.03
N ARG A 100 0.85 -11.91 -0.18
CA ARG A 100 -0.41 -12.53 -0.57
C ARG A 100 -1.53 -12.07 0.35
N SER A 101 -2.57 -11.46 -0.21
CA SER A 101 -3.73 -11.06 0.57
C SER A 101 -4.53 -12.28 1.02
N THR A 102 -5.11 -12.20 2.22
CA THR A 102 -6.03 -13.17 2.79
C THR A 102 -7.47 -12.65 2.88
N GLY A 103 -7.66 -11.34 2.71
CA GLY A 103 -8.97 -10.70 2.74
C GLY A 103 -8.88 -9.19 2.56
N ILE A 104 -10.03 -8.54 2.42
CA ILE A 104 -10.13 -7.09 2.33
C ILE A 104 -11.36 -6.63 3.12
N ASN A 105 -11.21 -5.57 3.90
CA ASN A 105 -12.28 -4.97 4.69
C ASN A 105 -12.40 -3.50 4.32
N TRP A 106 -13.62 -3.04 4.05
CA TRP A 106 -13.88 -1.62 3.82
C TRP A 106 -13.96 -0.87 5.15
N GLN A 107 -13.20 0.21 5.28
CA GLN A 107 -13.36 1.18 6.35
C GLN A 107 -14.22 2.32 5.82
N SER A 108 -15.54 2.21 5.98
CA SER A 108 -16.41 3.36 5.75
C SER A 108 -15.97 4.50 6.67
N SER A 109 -15.83 5.71 6.13
CA SER A 109 -15.55 6.91 6.91
C SER A 109 -16.73 7.26 7.81
N GLU A 110 -16.93 6.51 8.90
CA GLU A 110 -17.64 7.07 10.06
C GLU A 110 -16.67 8.01 10.77
N ASP A 111 -16.62 9.24 10.26
CA ASP A 111 -15.93 10.34 10.90
C ASP A 111 -16.68 10.70 12.21
N PRO A 112 -16.07 10.49 13.40
CA PRO A 112 -16.77 10.64 14.68
C PRO A 112 -17.30 12.06 14.91
N ILE A 113 -16.73 13.06 14.25
CA ILE A 113 -17.10 14.47 14.46
C ILE A 113 -18.46 14.79 13.82
N PHE A 114 -18.82 14.17 12.69
CA PHE A 114 -20.10 14.41 12.02
C PHE A 114 -21.27 13.64 12.65
N TYR A 115 -20.99 12.55 13.38
CA TYR A 115 -22.00 11.87 14.21
C TYR A 115 -22.55 12.82 15.28
N TRP A 116 -21.70 13.66 15.89
CA TRP A 116 -22.10 14.69 16.87
C TRP A 116 -22.76 15.94 16.27
N ALA A 117 -22.50 16.26 14.99
CA ALA A 117 -23.13 17.38 14.29
C ALA A 117 -24.57 17.04 13.85
N ARG A 118 -24.82 15.78 13.48
CA ARG A 118 -26.15 15.28 13.09
C ARG A 118 -27.11 15.17 14.28
N LEU A 119 -26.59 14.93 15.50
CA LEU A 119 -27.39 14.85 16.73
C LEU A 119 -27.72 16.22 17.36
N ARG A 120 -27.06 17.31 16.96
CA ARG A 120 -27.23 18.64 17.58
C ARG A 120 -28.11 19.63 16.82
N ASN A 121 -28.52 19.34 15.58
CA ASN A 121 -29.34 20.28 14.80
C ASN A 121 -30.84 19.98 14.86
N HIS A 122 -31.43 20.33 16.01
CA HIS A 122 -32.80 20.86 16.03
C HIS A 122 -32.74 22.39 15.95
N ARG A 123 -33.21 22.91 14.81
CA ARG A 123 -33.58 24.31 14.50
C ARG A 123 -32.45 25.34 14.50
N LEU A 124 -32.20 25.94 13.33
CA LEU A 124 -32.60 27.32 13.00
C LEU A 124 -32.31 27.59 11.51
N GLY A 125 -33.19 28.38 10.89
CA GLY A 125 -33.20 28.65 9.45
C GLY A 125 -32.07 29.58 8.98
N GLY A 126 -31.69 29.40 7.72
CA GLY A 126 -30.81 30.30 6.98
C GLY A 126 -30.73 29.89 5.52
N ARG A 127 -31.44 30.62 4.65
CA ARG A 127 -31.34 30.48 3.19
C ARG A 127 -29.95 30.91 2.72
N GLY A 128 -29.19 29.97 2.20
CA GLY A 128 -27.99 30.21 1.39
C GLY A 128 -27.70 28.96 0.58
N ARG A 129 -28.09 28.94 -0.69
CA ARG A 129 -27.66 27.88 -1.62
C ARG A 129 -26.20 28.13 -1.97
N SER A 130 -25.29 27.64 -1.13
CA SER A 130 -23.95 27.29 -1.60
C SER A 130 -24.11 26.11 -2.53
N HIS A 131 -23.84 26.29 -3.82
CA HIS A 131 -23.59 25.17 -4.71
C HIS A 131 -22.20 24.64 -4.35
N ASN A 132 -22.10 23.94 -3.21
CA ASN A 132 -20.94 23.08 -3.01
C ASN A 132 -20.97 22.09 -4.17
N PRO A 133 -19.89 21.96 -4.96
CA PRO A 133 -19.79 20.82 -5.86
C PRO A 133 -20.06 19.55 -5.01
N PRO A 134 -20.70 18.52 -5.59
CA PRO A 134 -20.87 17.26 -4.87
C PRO A 134 -19.51 16.87 -4.27
N PRO A 135 -19.48 16.36 -3.03
CA PRO A 135 -18.23 15.90 -2.45
C PRO A 135 -17.54 15.03 -3.50
N GLN A 136 -16.30 15.39 -3.85
CA GLN A 136 -15.47 14.49 -4.64
C GLN A 136 -15.51 13.15 -3.89
N SER A 137 -15.89 12.08 -4.59
CA SER A 137 -16.04 10.76 -4.00
C SER A 137 -14.87 10.50 -3.06
N GLU A 138 -15.14 10.43 -1.75
CA GLU A 138 -14.12 10.21 -0.74
C GLU A 138 -13.30 8.97 -1.16
N PRO A 139 -11.96 9.06 -1.19
CA PRO A 139 -11.13 7.92 -1.56
C PRO A 139 -11.47 6.75 -0.64
N GLY A 140 -11.79 5.60 -1.22
CA GLY A 140 -12.17 4.41 -0.48
C GLY A 140 -11.02 3.93 0.40
N ARG A 141 -11.26 3.78 1.71
CA ARG A 141 -10.26 3.22 2.63
C ARG A 141 -10.55 1.75 2.88
N PHE A 142 -9.52 0.93 2.79
CA PHE A 142 -9.62 -0.51 2.98
C PHE A 142 -8.47 -1.02 3.85
N VAL A 143 -8.70 -2.11 4.58
CA VAL A 143 -7.63 -2.94 5.13
C VAL A 143 -7.51 -4.15 4.24
N LEU A 144 -6.38 -4.30 3.57
CA LEU A 144 -6.05 -5.53 2.86
C LEU A 144 -5.26 -6.41 3.82
N THR A 145 -5.91 -7.42 4.39
CA THR A 145 -5.23 -8.37 5.25
C THR A 145 -4.38 -9.30 4.40
N GLY A 146 -3.22 -9.71 4.91
CA GLY A 146 -2.34 -10.56 4.12
C GLY A 146 -1.14 -11.10 4.88
N GLU A 147 -0.31 -11.79 4.11
CA GLU A 147 0.93 -12.39 4.58
C GLU A 147 2.09 -11.85 3.76
N LEU A 148 3.12 -11.36 4.45
CA LEU A 148 4.38 -10.94 3.87
C LEU A 148 5.44 -12.00 4.17
N THR A 149 6.17 -12.42 3.14
CA THR A 149 7.32 -13.31 3.24
C THR A 149 8.60 -12.53 2.94
N VAL A 150 9.53 -12.54 3.91
CA VAL A 150 10.87 -11.98 3.76
C VAL A 150 11.87 -13.02 4.25
N LYS A 151 12.90 -13.31 3.45
CA LYS A 151 13.96 -14.27 3.81
C LYS A 151 13.41 -15.65 4.23
N GLY A 152 12.36 -16.10 3.53
CA GLY A 152 11.69 -17.37 3.79
C GLY A 152 10.82 -17.42 5.05
N ILE A 153 10.68 -16.31 5.79
CA ILE A 153 9.82 -16.23 6.97
C ILE A 153 8.56 -15.44 6.61
N THR A 154 7.40 -16.05 6.85
CA THR A 154 6.09 -15.47 6.57
C THR A 154 5.44 -14.96 7.85
N ARG A 155 4.90 -13.73 7.81
CA ARG A 155 4.14 -13.11 8.90
C ARG A 155 2.89 -12.43 8.36
N ALA A 156 1.85 -12.38 9.18
CA ALA A 156 0.67 -11.58 8.90
C ALA A 156 1.05 -10.09 8.90
N VAL A 157 0.68 -9.38 7.85
CA VAL A 157 0.87 -7.93 7.69
C VAL A 157 -0.36 -7.38 6.98
N ASP A 158 -1.07 -6.48 7.65
CA ASP A 158 -2.22 -5.81 7.07
C ASP A 158 -1.79 -4.49 6.44
N LEU A 159 -2.18 -4.27 5.19
CA LEU A 159 -1.96 -3.02 4.47
C LEU A 159 -3.16 -2.10 4.64
N GLN A 160 -2.92 -0.87 5.12
CA GLN A 160 -3.89 0.21 5.13
C GLN A 160 -3.93 0.86 3.75
N VAL A 161 -4.96 0.57 2.96
CA VAL A 161 -5.09 0.95 1.55
C VAL A 161 -6.00 2.18 1.39
N ASN A 162 -5.53 3.18 0.65
CA ASN A 162 -6.36 4.23 0.10
C ASN A 162 -6.54 3.99 -1.40
N PHE A 163 -7.77 3.78 -1.83
CA PHE A 163 -8.18 3.70 -3.22
C PHE A 163 -8.26 5.11 -3.82
N GLY A 164 -7.45 5.35 -4.85
CA GLY A 164 -7.31 6.65 -5.50
C GLY A 164 -8.30 6.91 -6.64
N GLY A 165 -9.20 5.96 -6.93
CA GLY A 165 -10.18 6.06 -8.01
C GLY A 165 -9.82 5.23 -9.25
N ALA A 166 -10.84 4.92 -10.05
CA ALA A 166 -10.73 4.20 -11.31
C ALA A 166 -11.18 5.07 -12.49
N ARG A 167 -10.52 4.90 -13.64
CA ARG A 167 -10.82 5.66 -14.86
C ARG A 167 -10.30 4.92 -16.09
N ARG A 168 -10.72 5.37 -17.28
CA ARG A 168 -10.03 5.05 -18.53
C ARG A 168 -8.95 6.10 -18.78
N ASP A 169 -7.75 5.67 -19.10
CA ASP A 169 -6.63 6.58 -19.39
C ASP A 169 -6.69 7.13 -20.83
N PRO A 170 -5.83 8.11 -21.19
CA PRO A 170 -5.76 8.65 -22.55
C PRO A 170 -5.35 7.64 -23.64
N TYR A 171 -4.75 6.51 -23.27
CA TYR A 171 -4.34 5.44 -24.18
C TYR A 171 -5.41 4.36 -24.33
N GLY A 172 -6.54 4.51 -23.64
CA GLY A 172 -7.69 3.63 -23.73
C GLY A 172 -7.66 2.44 -22.77
N GLN A 173 -6.70 2.40 -21.84
CA GLN A 173 -6.59 1.36 -20.79
C GLN A 173 -7.51 1.68 -19.61
N ASN A 174 -8.07 0.63 -19.00
CA ASN A 174 -8.83 0.76 -17.76
C ASN A 174 -7.86 0.63 -16.58
N ILE A 175 -7.82 1.66 -15.74
CA ILE A 175 -6.84 1.79 -14.67
C ILE A 175 -7.49 2.14 -13.34
N PHE A 176 -6.81 1.81 -12.24
CA PHE A 176 -7.09 2.42 -10.95
C PHE A 176 -5.82 2.71 -10.15
N GLY A 177 -5.85 3.78 -9.38
CA GLY A 177 -4.75 4.19 -8.50
C GLY A 177 -4.97 3.73 -7.06
N PHE A 178 -3.88 3.48 -6.34
CA PHE A 178 -3.92 3.15 -4.92
C PHE A 178 -2.65 3.60 -4.20
N SER A 179 -2.76 3.76 -2.88
CA SER A 179 -1.61 3.81 -1.97
C SER A 179 -1.87 2.89 -0.79
N ALA A 180 -0.82 2.38 -0.17
CA ALA A 180 -0.93 1.54 1.00
C ALA A 180 0.22 1.75 1.98
N THR A 181 -0.05 1.57 3.27
CA THR A 181 0.99 1.60 4.31
C THR A 181 0.87 0.42 5.27
N ALA A 182 2.00 0.06 5.87
CA ALA A 182 2.05 -0.85 7.01
C ALA A 182 3.29 -0.57 7.85
N GLU A 183 3.32 -1.13 9.05
CA GLU A 183 4.49 -1.12 9.90
C GLU A 183 4.84 -2.56 10.28
N ILE A 184 6.12 -2.92 10.17
CA ILE A 184 6.63 -4.23 10.55
C ILE A 184 7.83 -4.09 11.49
N ASN A 185 8.14 -5.15 12.23
CA ASN A 185 9.42 -5.31 12.90
C ASN A 185 10.32 -6.24 12.07
N ARG A 186 11.47 -5.75 11.64
CA ARG A 186 12.41 -6.52 10.82
C ARG A 186 12.96 -7.77 11.52
N GLU A 187 13.03 -7.75 12.86
CA GLU A 187 13.55 -8.88 13.64
C GLU A 187 12.61 -10.10 13.55
N ASP A 188 11.31 -9.89 13.29
CA ASP A 188 10.32 -10.98 13.15
C ASP A 188 10.58 -11.86 11.91
N TYR A 189 11.40 -11.35 10.98
CA TYR A 189 11.86 -11.98 9.75
C TYR A 189 13.32 -12.43 9.83
N GLY A 190 13.92 -12.45 11.02
CA GLY A 190 15.29 -12.88 11.22
C GLY A 190 16.34 -11.91 10.65
N LEU A 191 15.97 -10.67 10.34
CA LEU A 191 16.90 -9.60 9.96
C LEU A 191 17.48 -9.01 11.25
N LEU A 192 18.44 -9.71 11.85
CA LEU A 192 18.95 -9.42 13.20
C LEU A 192 20.24 -8.58 13.21
N TRP A 193 20.86 -8.33 12.05
CA TRP A 193 22.09 -7.56 12.00
C TRP A 193 21.91 -6.18 12.64
N ASN A 194 22.87 -5.80 13.49
CA ASN A 194 22.92 -4.50 14.11
C ASN A 194 24.31 -4.19 14.67
N VAL A 195 24.53 -2.91 14.96
CA VAL A 195 25.68 -2.44 15.75
C VAL A 195 25.14 -1.79 17.01
N ALA A 196 25.63 -2.24 18.18
CA ALA A 196 25.33 -1.61 19.46
C ALA A 196 26.11 -0.30 19.60
N LEU A 197 25.47 0.74 20.11
CA LEU A 197 26.09 2.05 20.31
C LEU A 197 26.57 2.22 21.75
N GLU A 198 27.70 2.88 21.95
CA GLU A 198 28.26 3.17 23.29
C GLU A 198 27.29 3.97 24.17
N SER A 199 26.47 4.83 23.56
CA SER A 199 25.43 5.63 24.20
C SER A 199 24.19 4.82 24.62
N GLY A 200 24.18 3.51 24.36
CA GLY A 200 22.97 2.70 24.41
C GLY A 200 22.14 2.80 23.12
N GLY A 201 21.37 1.75 22.84
CA GLY A 201 20.56 1.64 21.62
C GLY A 201 21.30 0.95 20.46
N VAL A 202 20.71 1.07 19.27
CA VAL A 202 21.13 0.34 18.07
C VAL A 202 21.28 1.25 16.86
N LEU A 203 22.18 0.87 15.94
CA LEU A 203 22.44 1.61 14.70
C LEU A 203 21.24 1.61 13.76
N VAL A 204 20.53 0.49 13.64
CA VAL A 204 19.36 0.36 12.75
C VAL A 204 18.14 0.01 13.57
N GLY A 205 17.11 0.86 13.48
CA GLY A 205 15.82 0.67 14.13
C GLY A 205 15.16 -0.65 13.73
N LYS A 206 14.35 -1.19 14.64
CA LYS A 206 13.63 -2.45 14.45
C LYS A 206 12.41 -2.27 13.55
N THR A 207 11.72 -1.16 13.76
CA THR A 207 10.54 -0.75 13.00
C THR A 207 10.91 -0.35 11.57
N VAL A 208 10.16 -0.88 10.62
CA VAL A 208 10.20 -0.50 9.21
C VAL A 208 8.79 -0.11 8.81
N GLN A 209 8.63 1.12 8.34
CA GLN A 209 7.41 1.59 7.71
C GLN A 209 7.45 1.22 6.23
N ILE A 210 6.37 0.64 5.73
CA ILE A 210 6.16 0.30 4.32
C ILE A 210 5.28 1.38 3.71
N GLU A 211 5.67 1.87 2.54
CA GLU A 211 4.97 2.92 1.79
C GLU A 211 4.82 2.47 0.33
N ILE A 212 3.60 2.14 -0.08
CA ILE A 212 3.29 1.68 -1.44
C ILE A 212 2.43 2.73 -2.12
N ALA A 213 2.73 3.01 -3.38
CA ALA A 213 1.85 3.74 -4.28
C ALA A 213 1.92 3.11 -5.67
N GLY A 214 0.78 3.00 -6.34
CA GLY A 214 0.77 2.38 -7.66
C GLY A 214 -0.49 2.66 -8.47
N GLU A 215 -0.37 2.38 -9.76
CA GLU A 215 -1.49 2.24 -10.68
C GLU A 215 -1.58 0.78 -11.14
N ALA A 216 -2.80 0.30 -11.36
CA ALA A 216 -3.06 -1.03 -11.87
C ALA A 216 -3.81 -0.94 -13.20
N ILE A 217 -3.39 -1.74 -14.18
CA ILE A 217 -3.93 -1.77 -15.55
C ILE A 217 -4.71 -3.07 -15.74
N HIS A 218 -5.94 -2.97 -16.27
CA HIS A 218 -6.79 -4.13 -16.54
C HIS A 218 -6.18 -5.04 -17.61
N GLU A 219 -6.17 -6.35 -17.35
CA GLU A 219 -5.87 -7.36 -18.37
C GLU A 219 -7.13 -7.59 -19.22
N ALA A 220 -7.05 -7.24 -20.50
CA ALA A 220 -8.15 -7.38 -21.46
C ALA A 220 -8.43 -8.84 -21.85
#